data_AF-A0A402BWL5-F1
#
_entry.id   AF-A0A402BWL5-F1
#
_cell.length_a   1.000
_cell.length_b   1.000
_cell.length_c   1.000
_cell.angle_alpha   90.00
_cell.angle_beta   90.00
_cell.angle_gamma   90.00
#
_symmetry.space_group_name_H-M   'P 1'
#
loop_
_entity.id
_entity.type
_entity.pdbx_description
1 polymer ?
#
loop_
_entity_poly.entity_id
_entity_poly.type
_entity_poly.pdbx_seq_one_letter_code
_entity_poly.pdbx_strand_id
1 'polypeptide(L)' 'MHSKVWKEIEQLQEKLHDTVTKKGITSPEAIRVSQLFREKMDEYNRCKMKRLSI' A
#
# COMPACT_ATOMS: atom_id res chain seq x y z
N MET A 1 3.90 -18.32 -1.39
CA MET A 1 3.69 -17.79 -0.03
C MET A 1 3.60 -16.27 -0.15
N HIS A 2 2.39 -15.69 -0.22
CA HIS A 2 2.24 -14.22 -0.26
C HIS A 2 2.84 -13.66 1.02
N SER A 3 3.81 -12.74 0.91
CA SER A 3 4.38 -12.10 2.10
C SER A 3 3.25 -11.34 2.80
N LYS A 4 3.26 -11.31 4.13
CA LYS A 4 2.26 -10.59 4.93
C LYS A 4 2.11 -9.13 4.46
N VAL A 5 3.24 -8.52 4.09
CA VAL A 5 3.32 -7.16 3.52
C VAL A 5 2.55 -7.05 2.20
N TRP A 6 2.61 -8.06 1.33
CA TRP A 6 1.87 -8.05 0.07
C TRP A 6 0.34 -8.08 0.28
N LYS A 7 -0.15 -8.86 1.24
CA LYS A 7 -1.57 -8.86 1.59
C LYS A 7 -2.04 -7.50 2.14
N GLU A 8 -1.22 -6.83 2.94
CA GLU A 8 -1.51 -5.48 3.44
C GLU A 8 -1.56 -4.45 2.30
N ILE A 9 -0.70 -4.59 1.29
CA ILE A 9 -0.71 -3.77 0.06
C ILE A 9 -2.02 -3.97 -0.72
N GLU A 10 -2.45 -5.22 -0.93
CA GLU A 10 -3.71 -5.54 -1.63
C GLU A 10 -4.92 -4.90 -0.93
N GLN A 11 -4.98 -5.00 0.41
CA GLN A 11 -6.06 -4.37 1.20
C GLN A 11 -6.04 -2.85 1.13
N LEU A 12 -4.85 -2.23 1.13
CA LEU A 12 -4.72 -0.78 1.00
C LEU A 12 -5.08 -0.30 -0.40
N GLN A 13 -4.81 -1.10 -1.44
CA GLN A 13 -5.22 -0.80 -2.81
C GLN A 13 -6.76 -0.79 -2.94
N GLU A 14 -7.42 -1.82 -2.43
CA GLU A 14 -8.90 -1.88 -2.41
C GLU A 14 -9.49 -0.71 -1.64
N LYS A 15 -8.96 -0.43 -0.44
CA LYS A 15 -9.42 0.69 0.39
C LYS A 15 -9.21 2.03 -0.31
N LEU A 16 -8.10 2.21 -1.02
CA LEU A 16 -7.83 3.45 -1.75
C LEU A 16 -8.83 3.62 -2.89
N HIS A 17 -9.05 2.58 -3.69
CA HIS A 17 -10.04 2.58 -4.76
C HIS A 17 -11.42 2.97 -4.23
N ASP A 18 -11.89 2.29 -3.19
CA ASP A 18 -13.16 2.58 -2.54
C ASP A 18 -13.27 4.01 -2.03
N THR A 19 -12.20 4.51 -1.40
CA THR A 19 -12.16 5.86 -0.83
C THR A 19 -12.17 6.92 -1.92
N VAL A 20 -11.43 6.71 -3.01
CA VAL A 20 -11.40 7.61 -4.16
C VAL A 20 -12.76 7.64 -4.85
N THR A 21 -13.40 6.48 -5.05
CA THR A 21 -14.75 6.39 -5.63
C THR A 21 -15.80 7.10 -4.76
N LYS A 22 -15.74 6.96 -3.44
CA LYS A 22 -16.75 7.51 -2.51
C LYS A 22 -16.53 8.97 -2.14
N LYS A 23 -15.28 9.39 -1.96
CA LYS A 23 -14.91 10.68 -1.35
C LYS A 23 -14.07 11.56 -2.27
N GLY A 24 -13.60 11.04 -3.40
CA GLY A 24 -12.73 11.74 -4.33
C GLY A 24 -11.24 11.62 -3.96
N ILE A 25 -10.40 11.77 -4.97
CA ILE A 25 -8.95 11.58 -4.87
C ILE A 25 -8.25 12.63 -4.00
N THR A 26 -8.83 13.83 -3.89
CA THR A 26 -8.31 14.93 -3.07
C THR A 26 -8.81 14.90 -1.63
N SER A 27 -9.64 13.93 -1.26
CA SER A 27 -10.14 13.84 0.11
C SER A 27 -8.99 13.56 1.10
N PRO A 28 -9.03 14.12 2.32
CA PRO A 28 -8.02 13.84 3.36
C PRO A 28 -7.86 12.35 3.68
N GLU A 29 -8.89 11.55 3.40
CA GLU A 29 -8.86 10.11 3.61
C GLU A 29 -8.18 9.38 2.46
N ALA A 30 -8.46 9.75 1.21
CA ALA A 30 -7.74 9.20 0.04
C ALA A 30 -6.24 9.52 0.12
N ILE A 31 -5.88 10.73 0.54
CA ILE A 31 -4.49 11.14 0.75
C ILE A 31 -3.82 10.26 1.82
N ARG A 32 -4.49 10.05 2.97
CA ARG A 32 -3.97 9.20 4.05
C ARG A 32 -3.78 7.74 3.61
N VAL A 33 -4.77 7.16 2.93
CA VAL A 33 -4.66 5.78 2.43
C VAL A 33 -3.56 5.67 1.36
N SER A 34 -3.40 6.68 0.51
CA SER A 34 -2.32 6.73 -0.48
C SER A 34 -0.93 6.77 0.15
N GLN A 35 -0.75 7.53 1.23
CA GLN A 35 0.50 7.57 1.99
C GLN A 35 0.83 6.21 2.59
N LEU A 36 -0.13 5.59 3.30
CA LEU A 36 0.03 4.26 3.88
C LEU A 36 0.34 3.19 2.83
N PHE A 37 -0.33 3.24 1.67
CA PHE A 37 -0.06 2.35 0.56
C PHE A 37 1.39 2.46 0.07
N ARG A 38 1.89 3.69 -0.09
CA ARG A 38 3.28 3.94 -0.48
C ARG A 38 4.28 3.41 0.55
N GLU A 39 4.05 3.69 1.83
CA GLU A 39 4.93 3.21 2.91
C GLU A 39 5.05 1.68 2.92
N LYS A 40 3.94 0.98 2.67
CA LYS A 40 3.91 -0.49 2.61
C LYS A 40 4.58 -1.05 1.36
N MET A 41 4.42 -0.40 0.21
CA MET A 41 5.18 -0.73 -1.00
C MET A 41 6.69 -0.56 -0.77
N ASP A 42 7.11 0.50 -0.08
CA ASP A 42 8.52 0.70 0.25
C ASP A 42 9.03 -0.37 1.23
N GLU A 43 8.23 -0.78 2.22
CA GLU A 43 8.54 -1.89 3.11
C GLU A 43 8.75 -3.20 2.32
N TYR A 44 7.82 -3.52 1.41
CA TYR A 44 7.92 -4.70 0.57
C TYR A 44 9.19 -4.67 -0.29
N ASN A 45 9.49 -3.53 -0.91
CA ASN A 45 10.70 -3.35 -1.71
C ASN A 45 11.98 -3.51 -0.88
N ARG A 46 12.02 -2.96 0.34
CA ARG A 46 13.14 -3.17 1.28
C ARG A 46 13.31 -4.66 1.63
N CYS A 47 12.22 -5.36 1.92
CA CYS A 47 12.26 -6.80 2.20
C CYS A 47 12.74 -7.60 0.99
N LYS A 48 12.33 -7.23 -0.22
CA LYS A 48 12.77 -7.87 -1.46
C LYS A 48 14.25 -7.62 -1.74
N MET A 49 14.73 -6.40 -1.57
CA MET A 49 16.15 -6.04 -1.76
C MET A 49 17.06 -6.75 -0.75
N LYS A 50 16.69 -6.80 0.53
CA LYS A 50 17.44 -7.55 1.56
C LYS A 50 17.59 -9.04 1.25
N ARG A 51 16.61 -9.64 0.57
CA ARG A 51 16.66 -11.05 0.15
C ARG A 51 17.59 -11.30 -1.04
N LEU A 52 17.88 -10.29 -1.86
CA LEU A 52 18.75 -10.39 -3.04
C LEU A 52 20.23 -10.08 -2.75
N SER A 53 20.56 -9.62 -1.53
CA SER A 53 21.92 -9.26 -1.11
C SER A 53 22.63 -10.36 -0.31
N ILE A 54 22.16 -11.61 -0.39
CA ILE A 54 22.71 -12.79 0.30
C ILE A 54 23.04 -13.86 -0.74
#